data_AF-A0A254QH09-F1
#
_entry.id   AF-A0A254QH09-F1
#
_cell.length_a   1.000
_cell.length_b   1.000
_cell.length_c   1.000
_cell.angle_alpha   90.00
_cell.angle_beta   90.00
_cell.angle_gamma   90.00
#
_symmetry.space_group_name_H-M   'P 1'
#
loop_
_entity.id
_entity.type
_entity.pdbx_description
1 polymer ?
#
loop_
_entity_poly.entity_id
_entity_poly.type
_entity_poly.pdbx_seq_one_letter_code
_entity_poly.pdbx_strand_id
1 'polypeptide(L)'
;MLGCNRAQTCVGAKGYEVILVPIIALLLGAVLALVLKVRVGDSTAQYLAVASLAGLDTVLGGLRSAYESKFQTDVFLSGFFANVLIAFFIAWLGDKIGINLYMVVALVMGMRIFTNLSLLRRYLLVRATDWLTRRKKEREKLIEQTMEGVTE
;
A
#
# COMPACT_ATOMS: atom_id res chain seq x y z
N MET A 1 3.29 31.91 -29.70
CA MET A 1 2.28 31.12 -28.98
C MET A 1 2.98 29.97 -28.28
N LEU A 2 3.44 30.18 -27.04
CA LEU A 2 4.08 29.17 -26.22
C LEU A 2 3.00 28.46 -25.41
N GLY A 3 2.69 27.21 -25.79
CA GLY A 3 1.62 26.41 -25.22
C GLY A 3 2.09 25.04 -24.72
N CYS A 4 3.22 25.00 -24.02
CA CYS A 4 3.57 23.83 -23.20
C CYS A 4 3.31 24.21 -21.74
N ASN A 5 2.11 23.91 -21.23
CA ASN A 5 1.80 24.11 -19.81
C ASN A 5 0.70 23.16 -19.32
N ARG A 6 1.11 22.00 -18.79
CA ARG A 6 0.66 21.57 -17.46
C ARG A 6 1.55 20.45 -16.93
N ALA A 7 2.40 20.83 -16.00
CA ALA A 7 3.06 19.97 -15.04
C ALA A 7 2.05 19.02 -14.37
N GLN A 8 2.32 17.71 -14.35
CA GLN A 8 2.36 16.86 -13.15
C GLN A 8 2.74 15.42 -13.56
N THR A 9 4.05 15.16 -13.47
CA THR A 9 4.69 13.89 -13.12
C THR A 9 4.45 12.66 -14.01
N CYS A 10 5.37 12.50 -14.95
CA CYS A 10 6.01 11.20 -15.17
C CYS A 10 6.29 10.58 -13.78
N VAL A 11 5.59 9.50 -13.43
CA VAL A 11 5.91 8.68 -12.27
C VAL A 11 7.32 8.18 -12.50
N GLY A 12 8.29 8.82 -11.85
CA GLY A 12 9.70 8.48 -12.01
C GLY A 12 9.89 7.00 -11.73
N ALA A 13 10.46 6.30 -12.70
CA ALA A 13 10.82 4.88 -12.64
C ALA A 13 11.81 4.52 -11.50
N LYS A 14 12.06 5.41 -10.54
CA LYS A 14 12.87 5.15 -9.34
C LYS A 14 12.08 4.94 -8.06
N GLY A 15 10.85 5.48 -7.96
CA GLY A 15 10.05 5.38 -6.73
C GLY A 15 9.49 3.98 -6.46
N TYR A 16 9.23 3.19 -7.51
CA TYR A 16 8.69 1.84 -7.37
C TYR A 16 9.74 0.84 -6.86
N GLU A 17 11.02 1.01 -7.23
CA GLU A 17 12.09 0.08 -6.83
C GLU A 17 12.24 0.03 -5.31
N VAL A 18 12.15 1.19 -4.65
CA VAL A 18 12.35 1.30 -3.20
C VAL A 18 11.20 0.67 -2.40
N ILE A 19 10.00 0.59 -2.97
CA ILE A 19 8.81 -0.02 -2.34
C ILE A 19 8.75 -1.51 -2.59
N LEU A 20 9.31 -1.97 -3.70
CA LEU A 20 9.39 -3.38 -4.01
C LEU A 20 10.21 -4.13 -2.94
N VAL A 21 11.28 -3.50 -2.42
CA VAL A 21 12.15 -4.08 -1.39
C VAL A 21 11.39 -4.50 -0.11
N PRO A 22 10.63 -3.62 0.59
CA PRO A 22 9.90 -4.00 1.79
C PRO A 22 8.73 -4.94 1.52
N ILE A 23 8.07 -4.87 0.37
CA ILE A 23 7.03 -5.83 -0.02
C ILE A 23 7.65 -7.23 -0.19
N ILE A 24 8.78 -7.32 -0.90
CA ILE A 24 9.52 -8.57 -1.08
C ILE A 24 10.03 -9.08 0.27
N ALA A 25 10.57 -8.22 1.14
CA ALA A 25 11.04 -8.61 2.46
C ALA A 25 9.90 -9.17 3.33
N LEU A 26 8.72 -8.56 3.29
CA LEU A 26 7.52 -9.05 4.01
C LEU A 26 7.07 -10.41 3.46
N LEU A 27 7.01 -10.56 2.14
CA LEU A 27 6.63 -11.83 1.50
C LEU A 27 7.66 -12.93 1.77
N LEU A 28 8.95 -12.62 1.68
CA LEU A 28 10.02 -13.56 2.01
C LEU A 28 9.93 -13.98 3.47
N GLY A 29 9.72 -13.05 4.40
CA GLY A 29 9.53 -13.35 5.82
C GLY A 29 8.34 -14.29 6.07
N ALA A 30 7.20 -14.04 5.40
CA ALA A 30 6.02 -14.88 5.48
C ALA A 30 6.28 -16.30 4.92
N VAL A 31 6.91 -16.41 3.75
CA VAL A 31 7.25 -17.70 3.13
C VAL A 31 8.24 -18.46 4.00
N LEU A 32 9.27 -17.80 4.53
CA LEU A 32 10.27 -18.43 5.41
C LEU A 32 9.62 -18.98 6.68
N ALA A 33 8.69 -18.23 7.28
CA ALA A 33 7.95 -18.66 8.46
C ALA A 33 7.11 -19.94 8.19
N LEU A 34 6.49 -20.02 7.02
CA LEU A 34 5.72 -21.20 6.59
C LEU A 34 6.62 -22.43 6.34
N VAL A 35 7.74 -22.23 5.64
CA VAL A 35 8.69 -23.31 5.30
C VAL A 35 9.35 -23.88 6.55
N LEU A 36 9.73 -23.02 7.50
CA LEU A 36 10.39 -23.43 8.75
C LEU A 36 9.43 -24.13 9.72
N LYS A 37 8.11 -24.20 9.43
CA LYS A 37 7.07 -24.77 10.31
C LYS A 37 7.29 -24.37 11.76
N VAL A 38 7.58 -23.07 11.98
CA VAL A 38 7.83 -22.56 13.32
C VAL A 38 6.62 -22.91 14.18
N ARG A 39 6.80 -23.83 15.13
CA ARG A 39 5.76 -24.20 16.09
C ARG A 39 5.62 -23.05 17.06
N VAL A 40 4.81 -22.08 16.68
CA VAL A 40 4.46 -20.96 17.53
C VAL A 40 3.52 -21.49 18.60
N GLY A 41 3.89 -21.40 19.87
CA GLY A 41 2.96 -21.69 20.96
C GLY A 41 1.76 -20.74 20.92
N ASP A 42 0.60 -21.19 21.38
CA ASP A 42 -0.67 -20.46 21.24
C ASP A 42 -0.62 -19.01 21.75
N SER A 43 0.17 -18.73 22.80
CA SER A 43 0.34 -17.37 23.34
C SER A 43 1.18 -16.45 22.46
N THR A 44 2.24 -16.98 21.84
CA THR A 44 3.18 -16.16 21.03
C THR A 44 2.63 -15.89 19.63
N ALA A 45 1.73 -16.75 19.15
CA ALA A 45 1.06 -16.60 17.87
C ALA A 45 0.27 -15.28 17.77
N GLN A 46 -0.38 -14.89 18.87
CA GLN A 46 -1.16 -13.66 18.93
C GLN A 46 -0.29 -12.40 18.78
N TYR A 47 0.89 -12.37 19.41
CA TYR A 47 1.81 -11.24 19.31
C TYR A 47 2.42 -11.11 17.91
N LEU A 48 2.78 -12.23 17.31
CA LEU A 48 3.29 -12.26 15.93
C LEU A 48 2.20 -11.86 14.93
N ALA A 49 0.94 -12.25 15.15
CA ALA A 49 -0.16 -11.86 14.30
C ALA A 49 -0.35 -10.34 14.27
N VAL A 50 -0.42 -9.66 15.43
CA VAL A 50 -0.56 -8.19 15.46
C VAL A 50 0.68 -7.46 14.97
N ALA A 51 1.87 -7.98 15.24
CA ALA A 51 3.12 -7.45 14.71
C ALA A 51 3.13 -7.51 13.18
N SER A 52 2.69 -8.62 12.61
CA SER A 52 2.57 -8.80 11.15
C SER A 52 1.52 -7.86 10.55
N LEU A 53 0.38 -7.68 11.22
CA LEU A 53 -0.66 -6.71 10.81
C LEU A 53 -0.13 -5.27 10.80
N ALA A 54 0.66 -4.87 11.80
CA ALA A 54 1.27 -3.54 11.84
C ALA A 54 2.30 -3.33 10.71
N GLY A 55 3.06 -4.38 10.37
CA GLY A 55 3.95 -4.36 9.21
C GLY A 55 3.18 -4.21 7.90
N LEU A 56 2.09 -4.97 7.73
CA LEU A 56 1.20 -4.87 6.57
C LEU A 56 0.58 -3.48 6.43
N ASP A 57 0.08 -2.90 7.53
CA ASP A 57 -0.48 -1.53 7.53
C ASP A 57 0.54 -0.51 7.01
N THR A 58 1.78 -0.61 7.50
CA THR A 58 2.85 0.29 7.08
C THR A 58 3.19 0.13 5.59
N VAL A 59 3.20 -1.11 5.07
CA VAL A 59 3.39 -1.39 3.64
C VAL A 59 2.27 -0.78 2.80
N LEU A 60 1.00 -0.89 3.22
CA LEU A 60 -0.13 -0.26 2.53
C LEU A 60 -0.04 1.27 2.56
N GLY A 61 0.33 1.84 3.69
CA GLY A 61 0.60 3.28 3.83
C GLY A 61 1.73 3.75 2.93
N GLY A 62 2.83 2.99 2.85
CA GLY A 62 3.95 3.26 1.94
C GLY A 62 3.53 3.23 0.48
N LEU A 63 2.74 2.22 0.08
CA LEU A 63 2.21 2.11 -1.28
C LEU A 63 1.33 3.32 -1.64
N ARG A 64 0.48 3.78 -0.71
CA ARG A 64 -0.30 5.01 -0.88
C ARG A 64 0.62 6.23 -1.08
N SER A 65 1.62 6.41 -0.22
CA SER A 65 2.57 7.54 -0.34
C SER A 65 3.36 7.52 -1.66
N ALA A 66 3.57 6.34 -2.24
CA ALA A 66 4.13 6.16 -3.58
C ALA A 66 3.26 6.81 -4.66
N TYR A 67 1.96 6.49 -4.65
CA TYR A 67 1.01 7.04 -5.60
C TYR A 67 0.84 8.55 -5.44
N GLU A 68 1.00 9.06 -4.23
CA GLU A 68 1.00 10.50 -3.94
C GLU A 68 2.33 11.20 -4.26
N SER A 69 3.36 10.48 -4.74
CA SER A 69 4.73 10.98 -4.97
C SER A 69 5.38 11.62 -3.74
N LYS A 70 4.99 11.18 -2.54
CA LYS A 70 5.49 11.66 -1.23
C LYS A 70 6.22 10.57 -0.44
N PHE A 71 6.69 9.54 -1.11
CA PHE A 71 7.36 8.41 -0.44
C PHE A 71 8.73 8.84 0.10
N GLN A 72 8.94 8.63 1.40
CA GLN A 72 10.21 8.86 2.08
C GLN A 72 10.63 7.57 2.77
N THR A 73 11.75 6.99 2.31
CA THR A 73 12.24 5.68 2.77
C THR A 73 12.55 5.67 4.26
N ASP A 74 13.18 6.72 4.77
CA ASP A 74 13.58 6.79 6.18
C ASP A 74 12.37 6.82 7.13
N VAL A 75 11.33 7.56 6.75
CA VAL A 75 10.05 7.63 7.49
C VAL A 75 9.29 6.30 7.39
N PHE A 76 9.29 5.68 6.23
CA PHE A 76 8.69 4.36 6.03
C PHE A 76 9.37 3.29 6.89
N LEU A 77 10.70 3.21 6.84
CA LEU A 77 11.47 2.16 7.51
C LEU A 77 11.40 2.31 9.03
N SER A 78 11.57 3.55 9.53
CA SER A 78 11.40 3.85 10.96
C SER A 78 9.98 3.54 11.42
N GLY A 79 8.96 3.92 10.65
CA GLY A 79 7.57 3.61 10.92
C GLY A 79 7.29 2.10 10.95
N PHE A 80 7.86 1.33 10.02
CA PHE A 80 7.67 -0.12 9.94
C PHE A 80 8.17 -0.81 11.20
N PHE A 81 9.43 -0.59 11.57
CA PHE A 81 10.00 -1.22 12.76
C PHE A 81 9.36 -0.71 14.04
N ALA A 82 9.11 0.59 14.17
CA ALA A 82 8.45 1.15 15.34
C ALA A 82 7.03 0.60 15.53
N ASN A 83 6.21 0.59 14.47
CA ASN A 83 4.83 0.10 14.55
C ASN A 83 4.76 -1.39 14.89
N VAL A 84 5.61 -2.21 14.26
CA VAL A 84 5.70 -3.65 14.53
C VAL A 84 6.11 -3.89 15.98
N LEU A 85 7.16 -3.20 16.45
CA LEU A 85 7.66 -3.35 17.82
C LEU A 85 6.64 -2.87 18.85
N ILE A 86 5.98 -1.73 18.60
CA ILE A 86 4.93 -1.19 19.48
C ILE A 86 3.73 -2.14 19.54
N ALA A 87 3.28 -2.67 18.40
CA ALA A 87 2.16 -3.62 18.35
C ALA A 87 2.47 -4.90 19.14
N PHE A 88 3.66 -5.46 18.92
CA PHE A 88 4.16 -6.61 19.66
C PHE A 88 4.25 -6.30 21.17
N PHE A 89 4.85 -5.17 21.53
CA PHE A 89 5.07 -4.78 22.91
C PHE A 89 3.76 -4.55 23.66
N ILE A 90 2.78 -3.86 23.06
CA ILE A 90 1.48 -3.64 23.69
C ILE A 90 0.73 -4.96 23.89
N ALA A 91 0.74 -5.86 22.90
CA ALA A 91 0.06 -7.15 23.02
C ALA A 91 0.73 -8.04 24.07
N TRP A 92 2.06 -8.08 24.11
CA TRP A 92 2.84 -8.78 25.13
C TRP A 92 2.62 -8.18 26.53
N LEU A 93 2.59 -6.85 26.64
CA LEU A 93 2.35 -6.15 27.90
C LEU A 93 0.94 -6.42 28.42
N GLY A 94 -0.06 -6.48 27.54
CA GLY A 94 -1.42 -6.84 27.92
C GLY A 94 -1.49 -8.20 28.58
N ASP A 95 -0.83 -9.20 28.01
CA ASP A 95 -0.75 -10.54 28.59
C ASP A 95 -0.11 -10.53 29.98
N LYS A 96 0.95 -9.74 30.18
CA LYS A 96 1.60 -9.59 31.50
C LYS A 96 0.73 -8.92 32.56
N ILE A 97 -0.18 -8.04 32.16
CA ILE A 97 -1.11 -7.35 33.07
C ILE A 97 -2.42 -8.14 33.23
N GLY A 98 -2.63 -9.21 32.46
CA GLY A 98 -3.85 -10.02 32.48
C GLY A 98 -5.02 -9.39 31.71
N ILE A 99 -4.74 -8.43 30.82
CA ILE A 99 -5.74 -7.74 29.98
C ILE A 99 -5.53 -8.14 28.52
N ASN A 100 -6.62 -8.43 27.80
CA ASN A 100 -6.56 -8.78 26.38
C ASN A 100 -6.34 -7.54 25.48
N LEU A 101 -5.16 -6.91 25.59
CA LEU A 101 -4.75 -5.80 24.73
C LEU A 101 -4.48 -6.26 23.29
N TYR A 102 -4.27 -7.55 23.06
CA TYR A 102 -4.21 -8.13 21.71
C TYR A 102 -5.42 -7.71 20.88
N MET A 103 -6.64 -7.86 21.40
CA MET A 103 -7.85 -7.52 20.66
C MET A 103 -7.96 -6.02 20.36
N VAL A 104 -7.50 -5.17 21.29
CA VAL A 104 -7.46 -3.71 21.10
C VAL A 104 -6.48 -3.34 19.98
N VAL A 105 -5.26 -3.89 20.02
CA VAL A 105 -4.24 -3.65 18.99
C VAL A 105 -4.71 -4.17 17.63
N ALA A 106 -5.26 -5.38 17.58
CA ALA A 106 -5.78 -5.97 16.36
C ALA A 106 -6.89 -5.11 15.73
N LEU A 107 -7.81 -4.59 16.55
CA LEU A 107 -8.89 -3.72 16.10
C LEU A 107 -8.36 -2.38 15.56
N VAL A 108 -7.43 -1.74 16.28
CA VAL A 108 -6.82 -0.47 15.84
C VAL A 108 -6.03 -0.64 14.55
N MET A 109 -5.19 -1.69 14.45
CA MET A 109 -4.45 -1.99 13.23
C MET A 109 -5.40 -2.33 12.08
N GLY A 110 -6.47 -3.09 12.34
CA GLY A 110 -7.51 -3.36 11.34
C GLY A 110 -8.14 -2.08 10.80
N MET A 111 -8.52 -1.14 11.66
CA MET A 111 -9.07 0.14 11.22
C MET A 111 -8.09 0.94 10.35
N ARG A 112 -6.80 0.95 10.71
CA ARG A 112 -5.75 1.62 9.91
C ARG A 112 -5.58 0.97 8.54
N ILE A 113 -5.55 -0.36 8.49
CA ILE A 113 -5.47 -1.14 7.25
C ILE A 113 -6.63 -0.78 6.32
N PHE A 114 -7.88 -0.82 6.83
CA PHE A 114 -9.06 -0.47 6.04
C PHE A 114 -9.03 0.99 5.57
N THR A 115 -8.55 1.90 6.41
CA THR A 115 -8.39 3.30 6.06
C THR A 115 -7.40 3.47 4.89
N ASN A 116 -6.22 2.87 5.00
CA ASN A 116 -5.20 2.90 3.96
C ASN A 116 -5.69 2.24 2.65
N LEU A 117 -6.41 1.13 2.74
CA LEU A 117 -7.00 0.44 1.59
C LEU A 117 -8.11 1.26 0.91
N SER A 118 -8.96 1.93 1.69
CA SER A 118 -10.06 2.77 1.17
C SER A 118 -9.53 3.91 0.30
N LEU A 119 -8.41 4.51 0.72
CA LEU A 119 -7.74 5.59 -0.01
C LEU A 119 -7.05 5.05 -1.25
N LEU A 120 -6.34 3.93 -1.13
CA LEU A 120 -5.72 3.27 -2.29
C LEU A 120 -6.76 2.92 -3.36
N ARG A 121 -7.90 2.34 -2.97
CA ARG A 121 -9.03 2.04 -3.86
C ARG A 121 -9.51 3.30 -4.59
N ARG A 122 -9.65 4.42 -3.88
CA ARG A 122 -10.08 5.69 -4.48
C ARG A 122 -9.09 6.17 -5.54
N TYR A 123 -7.79 6.11 -5.27
CA TYR A 123 -6.77 6.49 -6.25
C TYR A 123 -6.80 5.60 -7.50
N LEU A 124 -6.95 4.29 -7.32
CA LEU A 124 -7.04 3.35 -8.44
C LEU A 124 -8.26 3.63 -9.32
N LEU A 125 -9.42 3.90 -8.71
CA LEU A 125 -10.66 4.19 -9.44
C LEU A 125 -10.59 5.49 -10.25
N VAL A 126 -10.06 6.57 -9.67
CA VAL A 126 -9.90 7.85 -10.38
C VAL A 126 -8.99 7.66 -11.60
N ARG A 127 -7.83 7.02 -11.40
CA ARG A 127 -6.89 6.76 -12.49
C ARG A 127 -7.46 5.85 -13.58
N ALA A 128 -8.24 4.84 -13.21
CA ALA A 128 -8.92 3.96 -14.17
C ALA A 128 -9.96 4.73 -15.01
N THR A 129 -10.72 5.62 -14.38
CA THR A 129 -11.74 6.44 -15.06
C THR A 129 -11.10 7.44 -16.02
N ASP A 130 -10.00 8.06 -15.62
CA ASP A 130 -9.23 8.98 -16.46
C ASP A 130 -8.68 8.28 -17.71
N TRP A 131 -8.21 7.04 -17.58
CA TRP A 131 -7.71 6.24 -18.70
C TRP A 131 -8.81 5.89 -19.71
N LEU A 132 -10.00 5.49 -19.24
CA LEU A 132 -11.14 5.19 -20.11
C LEU A 132 -11.61 6.42 -20.89
N THR A 133 -11.64 7.59 -20.24
CA THR A 133 -12.04 8.86 -20.88
C THR A 133 -11.09 9.25 -22.00
N ARG A 134 -9.78 9.01 -21.83
CA ARG A 134 -8.78 9.28 -22.90
C ARG A 134 -8.99 8.37 -24.11
N ARG A 135 -9.24 7.07 -23.89
CA ARG A 135 -9.50 6.13 -24.99
C ARG A 135 -10.77 6.44 -25.78
N LYS A 136 -11.82 6.95 -25.13
CA LYS A 136 -13.02 7.42 -25.85
C LYS A 136 -12.70 8.59 -26.78
N LYS A 137 -11.97 9.59 -26.29
CA LYS A 137 -11.55 10.75 -27.12
C LYS A 137 -10.66 10.33 -28.29
N GLU A 138 -9.75 9.37 -28.09
CA GLU A 138 -8.92 8.84 -29.17
C GLU A 138 -9.78 8.12 -30.22
N ARG A 139 -10.74 7.29 -29.80
CA ARG A 139 -11.66 6.62 -30.72
C ARG A 139 -12.58 7.59 -31.46
N GLU A 140 -13.08 8.63 -30.80
CA GLU A 140 -13.91 9.67 -31.41
C GLU A 140 -13.13 10.41 -32.50
N LYS A 141 -11.88 10.80 -32.24
CA LYS A 141 -11.00 11.43 -33.25
C LYS A 141 -10.74 10.51 -34.44
N LEU A 142 -10.48 9.22 -34.20
CA LEU A 142 -10.27 8.25 -35.27
C LEU A 142 -11.52 8.09 -36.16
N ILE A 143 -12.71 8.11 -35.56
CA ILE A 143 -13.98 8.05 -36.30
C ILE A 143 -14.19 9.34 -37.12
N GLU A 144 -13.92 10.50 -36.54
CA GLU A 144 -14.01 11.81 -37.21
C GLU A 144 -13.08 11.88 -38.43
N GLN A 145 -11.82 11.47 -38.28
CA GLN A 145 -10.85 11.37 -39.39
C GLN A 145 -11.27 10.35 -40.46
N THR A 146 -11.90 9.24 -40.06
CA THR A 146 -12.43 8.25 -41.01
C THR A 146 -13.60 8.81 -41.81
N MET A 147 -14.42 9.71 -41.22
CA MET A 147 -15.52 10.35 -41.94
C MET A 147 -15.02 11.42 -42.92
N GLU A 148 -14.01 12.21 -42.56
CA GLU A 148 -13.41 13.22 -43.45
C GLU A 148 -12.76 12.58 -44.69
N GLY A 149 -12.06 11.45 -44.54
CA GLY A 149 -11.43 10.75 -45.66
C GLY A 149 -12.39 9.98 -46.59
N VAL A 150 -13.66 9.82 -46.22
CA VAL A 150 -14.71 9.23 -47.09
C VAL A 150 -15.41 10.32 -47.93
N THR A 151 -15.29 11.58 -47.53
CA THR A 151 -15.90 12.72 -48.23
C THR A 151 -15.02 13.36 -49.32
N GLU A 152 -13.76 12.94 -49.45
CA GLU A 152 -12.84 13.30 -50.55
C GLU A 152 -12.79 12.22 -51.64
#